data_AF-T1AD16-F1
#
_entry.id   AF-T1AD16-F1
#
_cell.length_a   1.000
_cell.length_b   1.000
_cell.length_c   1.000
_cell.angle_alpha   90.00
_cell.angle_beta   90.00
_cell.angle_gamma   90.00
#
_symmetry.space_group_name_H-M   'P 1'
#
loop_
_entity.id
_entity.type
_entity.pdbx_description
1 polymer ?
#
loop_
_entity_poly.entity_id
_entity_poly.type
_entity_poly.pdbx_seq_one_letter_code
_entity_poly.pdbx_strand_id
1 'polypeptide(L)' 'ETVDVATGASTVSFKERTDVTAVPAMGVVAEAMTALVLAREAQRKFGGDSVAEFGRNYEAYLDSLGRTVSGARVS' A
#
# COMPACT_ATOMS: atom_id res chain seq x y z
N GLU A 1 -21.43 17.16 -20.84
CA GLU A 1 -22.36 16.59 -21.83
C GLU A 1 -22.03 15.11 -21.96
N THR A 2 -23.03 14.25 -22.08
CA THR A 2 -22.92 12.79 -22.23
C THR A 2 -24.03 12.31 -23.16
N VAL A 3 -24.15 11.00 -23.40
CA VAL A 3 -25.14 10.44 -24.31
C VAL A 3 -26.12 9.58 -23.53
N ASP A 4 -27.41 9.74 -23.82
CA ASP A 4 -28.45 8.82 -23.36
C ASP A 4 -28.27 7.48 -24.09
N VAL A 5 -27.98 6.41 -23.35
CA VAL A 5 -27.74 5.07 -23.90
C VAL A 5 -28.98 4.43 -24.53
N ALA A 6 -30.19 4.90 -24.22
CA ALA A 6 -31.42 4.41 -24.82
C ALA A 6 -31.76 5.11 -26.14
N THR A 7 -31.50 6.42 -26.23
CA THR A 7 -31.92 7.25 -27.38
C THR A 7 -30.78 7.68 -28.29
N GLY A 8 -29.53 7.58 -27.85
CA GLY A 8 -28.36 8.08 -28.56
C GLY A 8 -28.26 9.61 -28.60
N ALA A 9 -29.19 10.32 -27.98
CA ALA A 9 -29.23 11.78 -27.96
C ALA A 9 -28.25 12.37 -26.93
N SER A 10 -27.82 13.60 -27.17
CA SER A 10 -27.01 14.34 -26.20
C SER A 10 -27.82 14.72 -24.96
N THR A 11 -27.24 14.55 -23.78
CA THR A 11 -27.84 14.89 -22.49
C THR A 11 -26.79 15.33 -21.47
N VAL A 12 -27.20 15.78 -20.28
CA VAL A 12 -26.30 16.12 -19.17
C VAL A 12 -26.18 14.93 -18.22
N SER A 13 -24.95 14.62 -17.79
CA SER A 13 -24.70 13.54 -16.83
C SER A 13 -25.24 13.90 -15.45
N PHE A 14 -25.97 12.98 -14.84
CA PHE A 14 -26.45 13.09 -13.47
C PHE A 14 -25.29 12.95 -12.47
N LYS A 15 -25.28 13.79 -11.42
CA LYS A 15 -24.26 13.73 -10.37
C LYS A 15 -24.71 12.80 -9.25
N GLU A 16 -24.15 11.60 -9.20
CA GLU A 16 -24.43 10.60 -8.15
C GLU A 16 -23.93 11.02 -6.76
N ARG A 17 -22.82 11.77 -6.69
CA ARG A 17 -22.28 12.37 -5.47
C ARG A 17 -22.10 13.88 -5.63
N THR A 18 -22.23 14.62 -4.52
CA THR A 18 -22.22 16.10 -4.51
C THR A 18 -21.00 16.69 -3.78
N ASP A 19 -20.04 15.88 -3.34
CA ASP A 19 -18.83 16.40 -2.71
C ASP A 19 -17.96 17.19 -3.71
N VAL A 20 -17.39 18.29 -3.21
CA VAL A 20 -16.45 19.12 -3.99
C VAL A 20 -15.08 18.46 -4.06
N THR A 21 -14.68 17.73 -3.01
CA THR A 21 -13.41 16.99 -2.98
C THR A 21 -13.49 15.76 -2.08
N ALA A 22 -12.92 14.66 -2.58
CA ALA A 22 -12.68 13.42 -1.83
C ALA A 22 -11.22 13.26 -1.39
N VAL A 23 -10.35 14.24 -1.64
CA VAL A 23 -8.89 14.12 -1.46
C VAL A 23 -8.49 13.77 -0.02
N PRO A 24 -9.04 14.39 1.04
CA PRO A 24 -8.68 14.01 2.41
C PRO A 24 -9.06 12.56 2.74
N ALA A 25 -10.24 12.10 2.30
CA ALA A 25 -10.68 10.73 2.50
C ALA A 25 -9.80 9.73 1.70
N MET A 26 -9.37 10.11 0.50
CA MET A 26 -8.44 9.31 -0.31
C MET A 26 -7.07 9.13 0.35
N GLY A 27 -6.62 10.08 1.20
CA GLY A 27 -5.39 9.92 1.97
C GLY A 27 -5.41 8.68 2.85
N VAL A 28 -6.49 8.49 3.62
CA VAL A 28 -6.67 7.32 4.49
C VAL A 28 -6.71 6.02 3.69
N VAL A 29 -7.38 6.03 2.54
CA VAL A 29 -7.44 4.87 1.64
C VAL A 29 -6.05 4.53 1.10
N ALA A 30 -5.29 5.53 0.66
CA ALA A 30 -3.93 5.32 0.15
C ALA A 30 -3.01 4.72 1.21
N GLU A 31 -3.03 5.27 2.44
CA GLU A 31 -2.23 4.76 3.55
C GLU A 31 -2.58 3.29 3.88
N ALA A 32 -3.87 2.97 3.96
CA ALA A 32 -4.32 1.61 4.24
C ALA A 32 -3.88 0.62 3.15
N MET A 33 -4.04 0.99 1.88
CA MET A 33 -3.63 0.13 0.76
C MET A 33 -2.12 -0.07 0.71
N THR A 34 -1.34 0.99 0.98
CA THR A 34 0.12 0.88 1.09
C THR A 34 0.52 -0.02 2.27
N ALA A 35 -0.11 0.11 3.43
CA ALA A 35 0.17 -0.73 4.59
C ALA A 35 -0.08 -2.22 4.30
N LEU A 36 -1.15 -2.56 3.57
CA LEU A 36 -1.44 -3.94 3.16
C LEU A 36 -0.35 -4.51 2.24
N VAL A 37 0.11 -3.73 1.26
CA VAL A 37 1.19 -4.16 0.35
C VAL A 37 2.49 -4.36 1.12
N LEU A 38 2.87 -3.40 1.98
CA LEU A 38 4.07 -3.49 2.80
C LEU A 38 4.01 -4.68 3.75
N ALA A 39 2.88 -4.91 4.42
CA ALA A 39 2.68 -6.06 5.31
C ALA A 39 2.79 -7.39 4.55
N ARG A 40 2.19 -7.49 3.37
CA ARG A 40 2.30 -8.68 2.52
C ARG A 40 3.74 -8.95 2.11
N GLU A 41 4.45 -7.93 1.64
CA GLU A 41 5.84 -8.10 1.19
C GLU A 41 6.80 -8.37 2.35
N ALA A 42 6.56 -7.74 3.51
CA ALA A 42 7.29 -8.07 4.72
C ALA A 42 7.04 -9.52 5.15
N GLN A 43 5.79 -9.99 5.12
CA GLN A 43 5.45 -11.38 5.42
C GLN A 43 6.08 -12.35 4.41
N ARG A 44 6.12 -12.01 3.12
CA ARG A 44 6.81 -12.81 2.09
C ARG A 44 8.31 -12.88 2.32
N LYS A 45 8.93 -11.80 2.80
CA LYS A 45 10.38 -11.72 3.03
C LYS A 45 10.82 -12.38 4.33
N PHE A 46 10.10 -12.16 5.42
CA PHE A 46 10.48 -12.59 6.76
C PHE A 46 9.76 -13.86 7.22
N GLY A 47 8.60 -14.17 6.63
CA GLY A 47 7.82 -15.36 6.96
C GLY A 47 7.32 -15.38 8.42
N GLY A 48 7.03 -16.59 8.90
CA GLY A 48 6.62 -16.87 10.27
C GLY A 48 5.11 -16.95 10.47
N ASP A 49 4.69 -17.85 11.36
CA ASP A 49 3.27 -18.12 11.63
C ASP A 49 2.78 -17.39 12.90
N SER A 50 3.67 -16.64 13.54
CA SER A 50 3.34 -15.76 14.68
C SER A 50 4.12 -14.44 14.59
N VAL A 51 3.56 -13.39 15.20
CA VAL A 51 4.21 -12.06 15.25
C VAL A 51 5.59 -12.13 15.91
N ALA A 52 5.74 -12.97 16.94
CA ALA A 52 7.02 -13.16 17.62
C ALA A 52 8.07 -13.81 16.71
N GLU A 53 7.67 -14.77 15.88
CA GLU A 53 8.58 -15.41 14.90
C GLU A 53 8.95 -14.44 13.78
N PHE A 54 7.97 -13.75 13.20
CA PHE A 54 8.19 -12.71 12.21
C PHE A 54 9.21 -11.67 12.71
N GLY A 55 9.05 -11.20 13.96
CA GLY A 55 9.95 -10.24 14.59
C GLY A 55 11.38 -10.77 14.71
N ARG A 56 11.57 -11.99 15.20
CA ARG A 56 12.91 -12.62 15.29
C ARG A 56 13.57 -12.77 13.91
N ASN A 57 12.81 -13.15 12.88
CA ASN A 57 13.32 -13.30 11.52
C ASN A 57 13.75 -11.95 10.91
N TYR A 58 12.98 -10.89 11.20
CA TYR A 58 13.32 -9.52 10.81
C TYR A 58 14.61 -9.03 11.47
N GLU A 59 14.76 -9.23 12.79
CA GLU A 59 15.96 -8.86 13.54
C GLU A 59 17.20 -9.61 13.03
N ALA A 60 17.09 -10.92 12.82
CA ALA A 60 18.18 -11.73 12.28
C ALA A 60 18.62 -11.26 10.87
N TYR A 61 17.67 -10.82 10.04
CA TYR A 61 17.98 -10.21 8.75
C TYR A 61 18.78 -8.92 8.91
N LEU A 62 18.38 -8.02 9.80
CA LEU A 62 19.13 -6.78 10.08
C LEU A 62 20.55 -7.07 10.59
N ASP A 63 20.70 -8.02 11.51
CA ASP A 63 22.01 -8.43 12.03
C ASP A 63 22.92 -8.94 10.90
N SER A 64 22.37 -9.70 9.95
CA SER A 64 23.13 -10.20 8.79
C SER A 64 23.58 -9.09 7.84
N LEU A 65 22.79 -8.02 7.70
CA LEU A 65 23.17 -6.85 6.89
C LEU A 65 24.37 -6.12 7.52
N GLY A 66 24.40 -6.00 8.85
CA GLY A 66 25.55 -5.47 9.59
C GLY A 66 26.84 -6.29 9.43
N ARG A 67 26.71 -7.60 9.14
CA ARG A 67 27.82 -8.52 8.88
C ARG A 67 28.24 -8.60 7.41
N THR A 68 27.51 -7.95 6.50
CA THR A 68 27.84 -7.93 5.07
C THR A 68 28.99 -6.94 4.81
N VAL A 69 29.84 -7.18 3.80
CA VAL A 69 31.13 -6.50 3.50
C VAL A 69 31.11 -4.94 3.57
N SER A 70 29.95 -4.30 3.47
CA SER A 70 29.81 -2.85 3.70
C SER A 70 30.11 -2.42 5.14
N GLY A 71 29.82 -3.26 6.15
CA GLY A 71 30.13 -2.99 7.56
C GLY A 71 31.60 -3.20 7.93
N ALA A 72 32.30 -4.07 7.20
CA ALA A 72 33.73 -4.37 7.44
C ALA A 72 34.69 -3.29 6.88
N ARG A 73 34.19 -2.27 6.18
CA ARG A 73 35.00 -1.15 5.64
C ARG A 73 35.03 0.09 6.54
N VAL A 74 34.31 0.07 7.66
CA VAL A 74 34.15 1.24 8.57
C VAL A 74 34.66 0.94 10.00
N SER A 75 35.29 -0.21 10.25
CA SER A 75 36.08 -0.47 11.47
C SER A 75 37.56 -0.40 11.18
#